data_AF-A0A925W845-F1
#
_entry.id   AF-A0A925W845-F1
#
_cell.length_a   1.000
_cell.length_b   1.000
_cell.length_c   1.000
_cell.angle_alpha   90.00
_cell.angle_beta   90.00
_cell.angle_gamma   90.00
#
_symmetry.space_group_name_H-M   'P 1'
#
loop_
_entity.id
_entity.type
_entity.pdbx_description
1 polymer ?
#
loop_
_entity_poly.entity_id
_entity_poly.type
_entity_poly.pdbx_seq_one_letter_code
_entity_poly.pdbx_strand_id
1 'polypeptide(L)'
;MLIEHRRLSKLKSTYLDALAIFADAEGRVHSSFSQVVAATGRLSSSDPNLQNIPARTEQGAQLRKAFIPQDGWTLITADYSQIELRLLAHFCGDETLKAAFEADRDVHTAVAAQIFKVSEAEVTKSQRGMAKTVNFGVLYGMSAMGLSTRLTIPKGEAAEFIDAYFARSPKVLEYQQNLLANAHKTGELSTLLGRRRTLNAHAISAYSRYQNRGQAEREAIN
;
A
#
# COMPACT_ATOMS: atom_id res chain seq x y z
N MET A 1 -13.59 -13.89 21.66
CA MET A 1 -13.22 -13.18 22.91
C MET A 1 -11.71 -12.93 23.04
N LEU A 2 -10.81 -13.91 22.85
CA LEU A 2 -9.35 -13.70 22.98
C LEU A 2 -8.73 -12.72 21.96
N ILE A 3 -9.12 -12.76 20.68
CA ILE A 3 -8.60 -11.86 19.65
C ILE A 3 -9.01 -10.40 19.93
N GLU A 4 -10.27 -10.20 20.31
CA GLU A 4 -10.79 -8.87 20.65
C GLU A 4 -10.13 -8.31 21.91
N HIS A 5 -9.93 -9.14 22.95
CA HIS A 5 -9.17 -8.77 24.12
C HIS A 5 -7.74 -8.32 23.74
N ARG A 6 -6.99 -9.12 22.97
CA ARG A 6 -5.62 -8.77 22.54
C ARG A 6 -5.59 -7.45 21.76
N ARG A 7 -6.56 -7.23 20.86
CA ARG A 7 -6.68 -5.99 20.08
C ARG A 7 -6.93 -4.78 20.97
N LEU A 8 -7.88 -4.87 21.91
CA LEU A 8 -8.21 -3.79 22.83
C LEU A 8 -7.08 -3.52 23.83
N SER A 9 -6.45 -4.57 24.37
CA SER A 9 -5.26 -4.43 25.24
C SER A 9 -4.12 -3.71 24.52
N LYS A 10 -3.82 -4.10 23.27
CA LYS A 10 -2.81 -3.41 22.46
C LYS A 10 -3.21 -1.97 22.18
N LEU A 11 -4.49 -1.71 21.88
CA LEU A 11 -4.95 -0.34 21.63
C LEU A 11 -4.77 0.56 22.85
N LYS A 12 -5.15 0.05 24.04
CA LYS A 12 -4.98 0.76 25.30
C LYS A 12 -3.50 1.01 25.60
N SER A 13 -2.68 -0.04 25.65
CA SER A 13 -1.30 0.09 26.09
C SER A 13 -0.41 0.82 25.09
N THR A 14 -0.55 0.54 23.79
CA THR A 14 0.35 1.08 22.75
C THR A 14 -0.02 2.51 22.37
N TYR A 15 -1.29 2.91 22.54
CA TYR A 15 -1.72 4.23 22.07
C TYR A 15 -2.32 5.08 23.18
N LEU A 16 -3.36 4.63 23.90
CA LEU A 16 -4.01 5.51 24.89
C LEU A 16 -3.08 5.84 26.08
N ASP A 17 -2.53 4.81 26.72
CA ASP A 17 -1.63 5.00 27.87
C ASP A 17 -0.33 5.67 27.41
N ALA A 18 0.19 5.29 26.24
CA ALA A 18 1.42 5.86 25.68
C ALA A 18 1.27 7.35 25.34
N LEU A 19 0.16 7.76 24.70
CA LEU A 19 -0.06 9.17 24.35
C LEU A 19 -0.09 10.06 25.58
N ALA A 20 -0.66 9.58 26.69
CA ALA A 20 -0.65 10.31 27.96
C ALA A 20 0.77 10.47 28.54
N ILE A 21 1.64 9.48 28.35
CA ILE A 21 3.06 9.54 28.79
C ILE A 21 3.86 10.53 27.94
N PHE A 22 3.59 10.61 26.63
CA PHE A 22 4.29 11.49 25.70
C PHE A 22 3.73 12.92 25.64
N ALA A 23 2.64 13.20 26.35
CA ALA A 23 2.09 14.54 26.45
C ALA A 23 2.94 15.40 27.39
N ASP A 24 3.20 16.64 27.01
CA ASP A 24 3.81 17.65 27.89
C ASP A 24 2.80 18.20 28.91
N ALA A 25 3.23 19.17 29.72
CA ALA A 25 2.40 19.79 30.75
C ALA A 25 1.17 20.52 30.16
N GLU A 26 1.26 20.93 28.90
CA GLU A 26 0.20 21.59 28.12
C GLU A 26 -0.67 20.59 27.34
N GLY A 27 -0.42 19.28 27.47
CA GLY A 27 -1.18 18.22 26.80
C GLY A 27 -0.81 18.02 25.32
N ARG A 28 0.32 18.54 24.86
CA ARG A 28 0.79 18.39 23.48
C ARG A 28 1.74 17.20 23.35
N VAL A 29 1.61 16.47 22.24
CA VAL A 29 2.46 15.31 21.93
C VAL A 29 3.50 15.68 20.88
N HIS A 30 4.78 15.45 21.19
CA HIS A 30 5.92 15.80 20.34
C HIS A 30 6.55 14.55 19.69
N SER A 31 5.95 14.06 18.61
CA SER A 31 6.48 12.89 17.88
C SER A 31 7.82 13.19 17.20
N SER A 32 8.73 12.24 17.25
CA SER A 32 10.02 12.30 16.56
C SER A 32 9.92 11.74 15.15
N PHE A 33 10.32 12.53 14.15
CA PHE A 33 10.36 12.11 12.75
C PHE A 33 11.78 11.87 12.29
N SER A 34 12.05 10.67 11.73
CA SER A 34 13.34 10.33 11.15
C SER A 34 13.27 10.20 9.63
N GLN A 35 14.25 10.78 8.96
CA GLN A 35 14.40 10.77 7.50
C GLN A 35 15.32 9.64 6.99
N VAL A 36 16.02 8.95 7.89
CA VAL A 36 17.13 8.04 7.53
C VAL A 36 16.87 6.57 7.85
N VAL A 37 15.70 6.23 8.41
CA VAL A 37 15.38 4.87 8.85
C VAL A 37 14.82 4.01 7.72
N ALA A 38 13.79 4.49 7.00
CA ALA A 38 13.16 3.68 5.96
C ALA A 38 14.04 3.63 4.71
N ALA A 39 14.35 2.44 4.22
CA ALA A 39 15.11 2.26 2.97
C ALA A 39 14.48 3.02 1.78
N THR A 40 13.14 3.05 1.74
CA THR A 40 12.35 3.76 0.71
C THR A 40 12.42 5.29 0.81
N GLY A 41 12.93 5.84 1.92
CA GLY A 41 13.03 7.29 2.14
C GLY A 41 11.76 7.95 2.68
N ARG A 42 10.74 7.16 3.02
CA ARG A 42 9.57 7.68 3.76
C ARG A 42 10.00 8.09 5.17
N LEU A 43 9.38 9.16 5.69
CA LEU A 43 9.51 9.49 7.11
C LEU A 43 9.04 8.32 7.98
N SER A 44 9.77 8.03 9.04
CA SER A 44 9.30 7.18 10.13
C SER A 44 8.99 8.05 11.36
N SER A 45 8.02 7.64 12.17
CA SER A 45 7.63 8.33 13.40
C SER A 45 7.87 7.42 14.62
N SER A 46 8.41 7.99 15.70
CA SER A 46 8.54 7.34 17.01
C SER A 46 8.16 8.31 18.13
N ASP A 47 7.92 7.74 19.32
CA ASP A 47 7.76 8.47 20.58
C ASP A 47 6.73 9.62 20.53
N PRO A 48 5.46 9.36 20.15
CA PRO A 48 4.88 8.08 19.75
C PRO A 48 4.90 7.87 18.23
N ASN A 49 4.80 6.62 17.78
CA ASN A 49 4.67 6.29 16.36
C ASN A 49 3.23 6.56 15.85
N LEU A 50 3.05 7.72 15.21
CA LEU A 50 1.75 8.17 14.70
C LEU A 50 1.27 7.35 13.49
N GLN A 51 2.17 6.69 12.75
CA GLN A 51 1.83 5.90 11.56
C GLN A 51 1.13 4.58 11.92
N ASN A 52 1.36 4.08 13.13
CA ASN A 52 0.77 2.84 13.62
C ASN A 52 -0.67 3.00 14.14
N ILE A 53 -1.15 4.24 14.32
CA ILE A 53 -2.52 4.52 14.77
C ILE A 53 -3.52 3.91 13.76
N PRO A 54 -4.41 2.99 14.19
CA PRO A 54 -5.29 2.29 13.25
C PRO A 54 -6.20 3.23 12.44
N ALA A 55 -6.07 3.22 11.12
CA ALA A 55 -6.81 4.14 10.25
C ALA A 55 -8.24 3.69 9.89
N ARG A 56 -8.52 2.38 9.91
CA ARG A 56 -9.77 1.78 9.37
C ARG A 56 -10.59 1.00 10.38
N THR A 57 -10.39 1.25 11.67
CA THR A 57 -11.18 0.65 12.75
C THR A 57 -11.99 1.72 13.47
N GLU A 58 -13.13 1.34 14.02
CA GLU A 58 -13.95 2.26 14.83
C GLU A 58 -13.14 2.81 16.02
N GLN A 59 -12.44 1.94 16.75
CA GLN A 59 -11.64 2.36 17.89
C GLN A 59 -10.46 3.24 17.49
N GLY A 60 -9.84 3.01 16.32
CA GLY A 60 -8.81 3.89 15.77
C GLY A 60 -9.36 5.24 15.31
N ALA A 61 -10.60 5.27 14.82
CA ALA A 61 -11.30 6.52 14.55
C ALA A 61 -11.58 7.29 15.85
N GLN A 62 -12.01 6.62 16.93
CA GLN A 62 -12.18 7.25 18.24
C GLN A 62 -10.86 7.78 18.79
N LEU A 63 -9.77 7.01 18.69
CA LEU A 63 -8.44 7.44 19.12
C LEU A 63 -7.98 8.71 18.39
N ARG A 64 -8.23 8.81 17.08
CA ARG A 64 -7.88 10.02 16.31
C ARG A 64 -8.67 11.25 16.72
N LYS A 65 -9.86 11.11 17.32
CA LYS A 65 -10.62 12.25 17.87
C LYS A 65 -9.97 12.86 19.12
N ALA A 66 -9.03 12.16 19.75
CA ALA A 66 -8.25 12.72 20.86
C ALA A 66 -7.25 13.80 20.40
N PHE A 67 -6.91 13.84 19.10
CA PHE A 67 -6.07 14.88 18.52
C PHE A 67 -6.95 16.07 18.15
N ILE A 68 -7.06 17.01 19.07
CA ILE A 68 -7.88 18.21 18.92
C ILE A 68 -7.01 19.42 18.57
N PRO A 69 -7.54 20.39 17.79
CA PRO A 69 -6.87 21.68 17.64
C PRO A 69 -6.91 22.44 18.97
N GLN A 70 -6.00 23.39 19.13
CA GLN A 70 -6.08 24.37 20.22
C GLN A 70 -7.28 25.31 20.05
N ASP A 71 -7.65 26.02 21.11
CA ASP A 71 -8.81 26.91 21.12
C ASP A 71 -8.74 27.99 20.02
N GLY A 72 -9.86 28.16 19.31
CA GLY A 72 -9.97 29.09 18.17
C GLY A 72 -9.37 28.56 16.86
N TRP A 73 -8.82 27.34 16.84
CA TRP A 73 -8.22 26.74 15.65
C TRP A 73 -9.05 25.57 15.11
N THR A 74 -8.84 25.25 13.84
CA THR A 74 -9.43 24.08 13.18
C THR A 74 -8.32 23.18 12.64
N LEU A 75 -8.46 21.86 12.83
CA LEU A 75 -7.54 20.88 12.28
C LEU A 75 -7.91 20.57 10.82
N ILE A 76 -6.97 20.75 9.89
CA ILE A 76 -7.15 20.47 8.47
C ILE A 76 -6.37 19.23 8.08
N THR A 77 -6.98 18.35 7.29
CA THR A 77 -6.31 17.17 6.72
C THR A 77 -6.18 17.33 5.20
N ALA A 78 -4.98 17.12 4.68
CA ALA A 78 -4.72 17.02 3.25
C ALA A 78 -4.05 15.67 2.97
N ASP A 79 -4.60 14.91 2.01
CA ASP A 79 -4.12 13.57 1.66
C ASP A 79 -3.95 13.44 0.14
N TYR A 80 -2.88 12.77 -0.28
CA TYR A 80 -2.69 12.43 -1.68
C TYR A 80 -3.47 11.18 -2.04
N SER A 81 -4.63 11.38 -2.68
CA SER A 81 -5.51 10.30 -3.12
C SER A 81 -4.81 9.30 -4.04
N GLN A 82 -4.50 8.12 -3.50
CA GLN A 82 -3.96 6.96 -4.23
C GLN A 82 -2.65 7.25 -4.97
N ILE A 83 -1.77 8.07 -4.38
CA ILE A 83 -0.53 8.53 -5.02
C ILE A 83 0.31 7.43 -5.64
N GLU A 84 0.42 6.26 -5.00
CA GLU A 84 1.25 5.17 -5.51
C GLU A 84 0.68 4.53 -6.79
N LEU A 85 -0.64 4.43 -6.92
CA LEU A 85 -1.24 3.94 -8.16
C LEU A 85 -1.15 4.99 -9.28
N ARG A 86 -1.20 6.28 -8.95
CA ARG A 86 -0.98 7.36 -9.91
C ARG A 86 0.48 7.37 -10.41
N LEU A 87 1.44 7.14 -9.50
CA LEU A 87 2.85 6.96 -9.87
C LEU A 87 3.06 5.72 -10.72
N LEU A 88 2.39 4.60 -10.40
CA LEU A 88 2.44 3.41 -11.26
C LEU A 88 1.96 3.72 -12.68
N ALA A 89 0.80 4.37 -12.82
CA ALA A 89 0.25 4.75 -14.12
C ALA A 89 1.22 5.64 -14.92
N HIS A 90 1.93 6.55 -14.23
CA HIS A 90 2.98 7.37 -14.82
C HIS A 90 4.18 6.52 -15.29
N PHE A 91 4.70 5.64 -14.43
CA PHE A 91 5.91 4.86 -14.73
C PHE A 91 5.69 3.76 -15.78
N CYS A 92 4.53 3.11 -15.79
CA CYS A 92 4.24 2.07 -16.76
C CYS A 92 3.75 2.62 -18.11
N GLY A 93 3.33 3.88 -18.17
CA GLY A 93 2.80 4.49 -19.39
C GLY A 93 1.50 3.84 -19.89
N ASP A 94 0.70 3.27 -18.99
CA ASP A 94 -0.58 2.66 -19.34
C ASP A 94 -1.65 3.73 -19.55
N GLU A 95 -2.02 3.98 -20.80
CA GLU A 95 -3.01 5.01 -21.15
C GLU A 95 -4.40 4.72 -20.57
N THR A 96 -4.76 3.46 -20.33
CA THR A 96 -6.05 3.10 -19.72
C THR A 96 -6.07 3.50 -18.24
N LEU A 97 -5.00 3.24 -17.51
CA LEU A 97 -4.86 3.67 -16.11
C LEU A 97 -4.76 5.19 -15.99
N LYS A 98 -4.02 5.85 -16.89
CA LYS A 98 -3.93 7.32 -16.92
C LYS A 98 -5.31 7.95 -17.18
N ALA A 99 -6.01 7.51 -18.22
CA ALA A 99 -7.35 8.01 -18.54
C ALA A 99 -8.35 7.75 -17.41
N ALA A 100 -8.26 6.61 -16.72
CA ALA A 100 -9.09 6.34 -15.55
C ALA A 100 -8.86 7.35 -14.42
N PHE A 101 -7.60 7.73 -14.15
CA PHE A 101 -7.27 8.73 -13.14
C PHE A 101 -7.59 10.17 -13.56
N GLU A 102 -7.50 10.50 -14.85
CA GLU A 102 -7.88 11.80 -15.40
C GLU A 102 -9.40 12.03 -15.34
N ALA A 103 -10.18 10.96 -15.58
CA ALA A 103 -11.64 10.98 -15.49
C ALA A 103 -12.17 10.73 -14.06
N ASP A 104 -11.31 10.75 -13.04
CA ASP A 104 -11.62 10.45 -11.63
C ASP A 104 -12.42 9.15 -11.43
N ARG A 105 -12.18 8.16 -12.30
CA ARG A 105 -12.85 6.86 -12.23
C ARG A 105 -12.26 6.02 -11.12
N ASP A 106 -13.11 5.24 -10.48
CA ASP A 106 -12.71 4.31 -9.44
C ASP A 106 -12.00 3.09 -10.04
N VAL A 107 -10.66 3.15 -10.06
CA VAL A 107 -9.80 2.08 -10.60
C VAL A 107 -10.03 0.73 -9.89
N HIS A 108 -10.43 0.73 -8.62
CA HIS A 108 -10.74 -0.52 -7.91
C HIS A 108 -12.06 -1.13 -8.40
N THR A 109 -13.07 -0.31 -8.65
CA THR A 109 -14.36 -0.74 -9.22
C THR A 109 -14.16 -1.26 -10.64
N ALA A 110 -13.40 -0.55 -11.47
CA ALA A 110 -13.12 -0.99 -12.84
C ALA A 110 -12.40 -2.35 -12.88
N VAL A 111 -11.42 -2.57 -12.00
CA VAL A 111 -10.73 -3.87 -11.88
C VAL A 111 -11.67 -4.94 -11.33
N ALA A 112 -12.52 -4.62 -10.35
CA ALA A 112 -13.51 -5.56 -9.82
C ALA A 112 -14.49 -6.02 -10.90
N ALA A 113 -15.05 -5.09 -11.68
CA ALA A 113 -15.96 -5.38 -12.78
C ALA A 113 -15.35 -6.41 -13.74
N GLN A 114 -14.07 -6.24 -14.08
CA GLN A 114 -13.37 -7.17 -14.95
C GLN A 114 -13.10 -8.53 -14.31
N ILE A 115 -12.58 -8.56 -13.07
CA ILE A 115 -12.26 -9.80 -12.36
C ILE A 115 -13.51 -10.66 -12.18
N PHE A 116 -14.62 -10.03 -11.77
CA PHE A 116 -15.88 -10.74 -11.48
C PHE A 116 -16.80 -10.84 -12.70
N LYS A 117 -16.40 -10.28 -13.86
CA LYS A 117 -17.17 -10.29 -15.11
C LYS A 117 -18.59 -9.72 -14.95
N VAL A 118 -18.69 -8.60 -14.23
CA VAL A 118 -19.93 -7.85 -14.00
C VAL A 118 -19.77 -6.41 -14.50
N SER A 119 -20.86 -5.67 -14.68
CA SER A 119 -20.75 -4.23 -14.96
C SER A 119 -20.23 -3.45 -13.75
N GLU A 120 -19.64 -2.27 -13.96
CA GLU A 120 -19.17 -1.41 -12.86
C GLU A 120 -20.31 -1.04 -11.88
N ALA A 121 -21.55 -0.94 -12.37
CA ALA A 121 -22.73 -0.65 -11.55
C ALA A 121 -23.13 -1.83 -10.64
N GLU A 122 -22.79 -3.06 -11.02
CA GLU A 122 -23.10 -4.28 -10.27
C GLU A 122 -21.99 -4.68 -9.29
N VAL A 123 -20.86 -3.96 -9.29
CA VAL A 123 -19.75 -4.22 -8.37
C VAL A 123 -20.19 -3.97 -6.93
N THR A 124 -20.20 -5.03 -6.14
CA THR A 124 -20.45 -4.95 -4.71
C THR A 124 -19.26 -4.33 -3.96
N LYS A 125 -19.53 -3.76 -2.78
CA LYS A 125 -18.48 -3.23 -1.88
C LYS A 125 -17.43 -4.30 -1.52
N SER A 126 -17.84 -5.56 -1.41
CA SER A 126 -16.93 -6.69 -1.15
C SER A 126 -15.99 -6.93 -2.32
N GLN A 127 -16.53 -7.05 -3.54
CA GLN A 127 -15.76 -7.23 -4.77
C GLN A 127 -14.77 -6.07 -4.99
N ARG A 128 -15.22 -4.83 -4.76
CA ARG A 128 -14.34 -3.64 -4.80
C ARG A 128 -13.19 -3.74 -3.77
N GLY A 129 -13.48 -4.21 -2.55
CA GLY A 129 -12.48 -4.42 -1.51
C GLY A 129 -11.44 -5.49 -1.88
N MET A 130 -11.89 -6.57 -2.54
CA MET A 130 -11.00 -7.61 -3.08
C MET A 130 -10.14 -7.05 -4.21
N ALA A 131 -10.72 -6.39 -5.20
CA ALA A 131 -9.99 -5.77 -6.30
C ALA A 131 -8.98 -4.70 -5.83
N LYS A 132 -9.33 -3.94 -4.79
CA LYS A 132 -8.37 -3.06 -4.12
C LYS A 132 -7.15 -3.82 -3.60
N THR A 133 -7.37 -4.96 -2.94
CA THR A 133 -6.28 -5.82 -2.46
C THR A 133 -5.47 -6.40 -3.61
N VAL A 134 -6.11 -6.75 -4.73
CA VAL A 134 -5.42 -7.18 -5.96
C VAL A 134 -4.55 -6.06 -6.53
N ASN A 135 -5.09 -4.84 -6.72
CA ASN A 135 -4.34 -3.69 -7.26
C ASN A 135 -3.07 -3.40 -6.45
N PHE A 136 -3.20 -3.30 -5.13
CA PHE A 136 -2.04 -3.07 -4.25
C PHE A 136 -1.12 -4.30 -4.18
N GLY A 137 -1.67 -5.52 -4.27
CA GLY A 137 -0.88 -6.73 -4.35
C GLY A 137 0.02 -6.73 -5.59
N VAL A 138 -0.57 -6.48 -6.77
CA VAL A 138 0.16 -6.40 -8.04
C VAL A 138 1.15 -5.25 -8.02
N LEU A 139 0.76 -4.06 -7.53
CA LEU A 139 1.65 -2.90 -7.37
C LEU A 139 2.95 -3.26 -6.64
N TYR A 140 2.86 -4.05 -5.56
CA TYR A 140 4.03 -4.47 -4.77
C TYR A 140 4.61 -5.84 -5.19
N GLY A 141 4.25 -6.33 -6.37
CA GLY A 141 4.77 -7.58 -6.93
C GLY A 141 4.38 -8.85 -6.16
N MET A 142 3.27 -8.83 -5.42
CA MET A 142 2.77 -9.97 -4.66
C MET A 142 2.52 -11.18 -5.57
N SER A 143 3.00 -12.35 -5.15
CA SER A 143 2.73 -13.61 -5.84
C SER A 143 1.29 -14.08 -5.63
N ALA A 144 0.83 -15.02 -6.47
CA ALA A 144 -0.49 -15.64 -6.29
C ALA A 144 -0.66 -16.29 -4.91
N MET A 145 0.42 -16.85 -4.35
CA MET A 145 0.41 -17.40 -2.99
C MET A 145 0.20 -16.30 -1.94
N GLY A 146 0.93 -15.18 -2.04
CA GLY A 146 0.76 -14.05 -1.12
C GLY A 146 -0.64 -13.45 -1.19
N LEU A 147 -1.20 -13.35 -2.40
CA LEU A 147 -2.55 -12.82 -2.61
C LEU A 147 -3.62 -13.78 -2.07
N SER A 148 -3.47 -15.08 -2.31
CA SER A 148 -4.33 -16.14 -1.77
C SER A 148 -4.42 -16.07 -0.24
N THR A 149 -3.29 -15.92 0.46
CA THR A 149 -3.29 -15.76 1.92
C THR A 149 -4.01 -14.48 2.35
N ARG A 150 -3.81 -13.37 1.64
CA ARG A 150 -4.38 -12.07 2.02
C ARG A 150 -5.88 -11.97 1.77
N LEU A 151 -6.37 -12.60 0.71
CA LEU A 151 -7.79 -12.66 0.36
C LEU A 151 -8.51 -13.87 0.99
N THR A 152 -7.78 -14.84 1.53
CA THR A 152 -8.33 -16.11 2.03
C THR A 152 -9.12 -16.85 0.93
N ILE A 153 -8.51 -16.95 -0.26
CA ILE A 153 -9.07 -17.64 -1.44
C ILE A 153 -8.09 -18.71 -1.95
N PRO A 154 -8.53 -19.71 -2.71
CA PRO A 154 -7.63 -20.68 -3.35
C PRO A 154 -6.54 -20.02 -4.19
N LYS A 155 -5.34 -20.62 -4.23
CA LYS A 155 -4.20 -20.12 -5.01
C LYS A 155 -4.51 -19.97 -6.51
N GLY A 156 -5.31 -20.90 -7.08
CA GLY A 156 -5.73 -20.85 -8.47
C GLY A 156 -6.55 -19.58 -8.77
N GLU A 157 -7.56 -19.31 -7.95
CA GLU A 157 -8.39 -18.10 -8.06
C GLU A 157 -7.56 -16.81 -7.91
N ALA A 158 -6.62 -16.78 -6.95
CA ALA A 158 -5.71 -15.66 -6.81
C ALA A 158 -4.80 -15.44 -8.04
N ALA A 159 -4.38 -16.52 -8.70
CA ALA A 159 -3.63 -16.42 -9.95
C ALA A 159 -4.49 -15.85 -11.08
N GLU A 160 -5.73 -16.33 -11.23
CA GLU A 160 -6.69 -15.82 -12.22
C GLU A 160 -6.97 -14.32 -12.03
N PHE A 161 -7.05 -13.84 -10.78
CA PHE A 161 -7.24 -12.41 -10.51
C PHE A 161 -6.04 -11.57 -10.94
N ILE A 162 -4.81 -12.06 -10.74
CA ILE A 162 -3.60 -11.38 -11.19
C ILE A 162 -3.51 -11.42 -12.73
N ASP A 163 -3.84 -12.56 -13.35
CA ASP A 163 -3.88 -12.69 -14.81
C ASP A 163 -4.90 -11.73 -15.43
N ALA A 164 -6.10 -11.63 -14.87
CA ALA A 164 -7.13 -10.69 -15.34
C ALA A 164 -6.65 -9.24 -15.24
N TYR A 165 -5.97 -8.88 -14.14
CA TYR A 165 -5.37 -7.56 -13.98
C TYR A 165 -4.34 -7.27 -15.08
N PHE A 166 -3.38 -8.18 -15.31
CA PHE A 166 -2.35 -7.97 -16.33
C PHE A 166 -2.88 -8.05 -17.76
N ALA A 167 -3.96 -8.79 -18.01
CA ALA A 167 -4.62 -8.78 -19.30
C ALA A 167 -5.21 -7.39 -19.64
N ARG A 168 -5.69 -6.64 -18.63
CA ARG A 168 -6.19 -5.26 -18.82
C ARG A 168 -5.08 -4.22 -18.83
N SER A 169 -4.08 -4.39 -17.97
CA SER A 169 -2.98 -3.45 -17.83
C SER A 169 -1.64 -4.12 -18.13
N PRO A 170 -1.40 -4.57 -19.38
CA PRO A 170 -0.20 -5.31 -19.75
C PRO A 170 1.08 -4.49 -19.54
N LYS A 171 0.96 -3.16 -19.69
CA LYS A 171 2.05 -2.20 -19.44
C LYS A 171 2.58 -2.24 -18.01
N VAL A 172 1.76 -2.59 -17.03
CA VAL A 172 2.21 -2.78 -15.64
C VAL A 172 3.15 -3.97 -15.52
N LEU A 173 2.83 -5.10 -16.18
CA LEU A 173 3.69 -6.28 -16.17
C LEU A 173 5.00 -6.00 -16.90
N GLU A 174 4.93 -5.37 -18.08
CA GLU A 174 6.09 -4.96 -18.88
C GLU A 174 7.03 -4.06 -18.06
N TYR A 175 6.47 -3.04 -17.40
CA TYR A 175 7.22 -2.16 -16.51
C TYR A 175 7.95 -2.93 -15.39
N GLN A 176 7.24 -3.82 -14.70
CA GLN A 176 7.84 -4.61 -13.63
C GLN A 176 8.93 -5.56 -14.14
N GLN A 177 8.74 -6.17 -15.31
CA GLN A 177 9.77 -7.03 -15.92
C GLN A 177 11.02 -6.24 -16.29
N ASN A 178 10.86 -5.07 -16.91
CA ASN A 178 11.96 -4.18 -17.26
C ASN A 178 12.70 -3.68 -16.02
N LEU A 179 11.97 -3.32 -14.97
CA LEU A 179 12.53 -2.90 -13.68
C LEU A 179 13.37 -4.01 -13.04
N LEU A 180 12.86 -5.25 -13.00
CA LEU A 180 13.59 -6.39 -12.44
C LEU A 180 14.82 -6.75 -13.28
N ALA A 181 14.72 -6.71 -14.61
CA ALA A 181 15.86 -6.93 -15.49
C ALA A 181 16.96 -5.89 -15.28
N ASN A 182 16.59 -4.61 -15.10
CA ASN A 182 17.53 -3.55 -14.78
C ASN A 182 18.17 -3.74 -13.39
N ALA A 183 17.36 -4.07 -12.38
CA ALA A 183 17.84 -4.32 -11.01
C ALA A 183 18.79 -5.52 -10.94
N HIS A 184 18.52 -6.60 -11.68
CA HIS A 184 19.42 -7.74 -11.79
C HIS A 184 20.74 -7.37 -12.47
N LYS A 185 20.72 -6.48 -13.47
CA LYS A 185 21.94 -6.06 -14.18
C LYS A 185 22.82 -5.12 -13.35
N THR A 186 22.19 -4.18 -12.64
CA THR A 186 22.90 -3.04 -12.03
C THR A 186 23.03 -3.15 -10.51
N GLY A 187 22.13 -3.88 -9.85
CA GLY A 187 22.01 -3.88 -8.40
C GLY A 187 21.50 -2.55 -7.83
N GLU A 188 21.01 -1.63 -8.67
CA GLU A 188 20.53 -0.33 -8.22
C GLU A 188 19.22 0.06 -8.91
N LEU A 189 18.34 0.71 -8.14
CA LEU A 189 17.14 1.36 -8.67
C LEU A 189 17.09 2.81 -8.19
N SER A 190 16.40 3.66 -8.94
CA SER A 190 16.20 5.06 -8.59
C SER A 190 14.74 5.50 -8.72
N THR A 191 14.38 6.47 -7.89
CA THR A 191 13.10 7.19 -8.00
C THR A 191 13.17 8.27 -9.09
N LEU A 192 12.03 8.87 -9.43
CA LEU A 192 11.92 9.96 -10.41
C LEU A 192 12.91 11.12 -10.18
N LEU A 193 13.19 11.45 -8.91
CA LEU A 193 14.09 12.55 -8.53
C LEU A 193 15.48 12.06 -8.14
N GLY A 194 15.86 10.83 -8.50
CA GLY A 194 17.23 10.35 -8.38
C GLY A 194 17.63 9.75 -7.02
N ARG A 195 16.72 9.63 -6.04
CA ARG A 195 17.00 8.81 -4.83
C ARG A 195 17.32 7.39 -5.28
N ARG A 196 18.47 6.85 -4.85
CA ARG A 196 18.94 5.49 -5.19
C ARG A 196 18.70 4.49 -4.06
N ARG A 197 18.49 3.24 -4.45
CA ARG A 197 18.43 2.07 -3.57
C ARG A 197 19.32 0.98 -4.16
N THR A 198 20.30 0.54 -3.37
CA THR A 198 21.15 -0.60 -3.72
C THR A 198 20.47 -1.90 -3.28
N LEU A 199 20.51 -2.91 -4.13
CA LEU A 199 19.88 -4.21 -3.98
C LEU A 199 20.91 -5.31 -4.23
N ASN A 200 20.70 -6.48 -3.64
CA ASN A 200 21.50 -7.65 -4.00
C ASN A 200 21.04 -8.17 -5.37
N ALA A 201 21.75 -7.77 -6.44
CA ALA A 201 21.47 -8.17 -7.82
C ALA A 201 21.33 -9.69 -8.00
N HIS A 202 22.16 -10.48 -7.31
CA HIS A 202 22.15 -11.95 -7.40
C HIS A 202 20.91 -12.59 -6.79
N ALA A 203 20.18 -11.88 -5.93
CA ALA A 203 18.93 -12.36 -5.34
C ALA A 203 17.70 -12.05 -6.21
N ILE A 204 17.86 -11.31 -7.31
CA ILE A 204 16.77 -10.86 -8.18
C ILE A 204 16.82 -11.65 -9.49
N SER A 205 15.76 -12.36 -9.87
CA SER A 205 15.75 -13.01 -11.19
C SER A 205 15.39 -12.05 -12.33
N ALA A 206 16.21 -11.98 -13.38
CA ALA A 206 15.87 -11.24 -14.62
C ALA A 206 14.64 -11.81 -15.35
N TYR A 207 14.35 -13.10 -15.16
CA TYR A 207 13.22 -13.80 -15.79
C TYR A 207 12.11 -14.10 -14.77
N SER A 208 12.02 -13.28 -13.72
CA SER A 208 11.07 -13.48 -12.63
C SER A 208 9.63 -13.48 -13.16
N ARG A 209 8.96 -14.61 -12.97
CA ARG A 209 7.53 -14.75 -13.26
C ARG A 209 6.73 -14.24 -12.08
N TYR A 210 5.70 -13.44 -12.33
CA TYR A 210 4.91 -12.80 -11.27
C TYR A 210 4.33 -13.82 -10.27
N GLN A 211 4.04 -15.05 -10.73
CA GLN A 211 3.52 -16.13 -9.90
C GLN A 211 4.50 -16.58 -8.79
N ASN A 212 5.80 -16.36 -8.99
CA ASN A 212 6.88 -16.93 -8.17
C ASN A 212 7.85 -15.87 -7.62
N ARG A 213 7.47 -14.59 -7.59
CA ARG A 213 8.34 -13.52 -7.07
C ARG A 213 8.68 -13.74 -5.59
N GLY A 214 9.98 -13.71 -5.30
CA GLY A 214 10.53 -13.81 -3.96
C GLY A 214 10.46 -12.48 -3.21
N GLN A 215 11.22 -12.39 -2.13
CA GLN A 215 11.30 -11.14 -1.35
C GLN A 215 12.09 -10.07 -2.10
N ALA A 216 13.23 -10.42 -2.70
CA ALA A 216 14.10 -9.47 -3.39
C ALA A 216 13.41 -8.82 -4.60
N GLU A 217 12.65 -9.57 -5.40
CA GLU A 217 11.92 -8.97 -6.52
C GLU A 217 10.77 -8.08 -6.07
N ARG A 218 10.06 -8.45 -5.01
CA ARG A 218 9.02 -7.59 -4.41
C ARG A 218 9.61 -6.32 -3.82
N GLU A 219 10.79 -6.43 -3.22
CA GLU A 219 11.54 -5.30 -2.70
C GLU A 219 12.01 -4.36 -3.80
N ALA A 220 12.45 -4.89 -4.94
CA ALA A 220 12.83 -4.10 -6.11
C ALA A 220 11.63 -3.35 -6.70
N ILE A 221 10.47 -4.00 -6.81
CA ILE A 221 9.24 -3.40 -7.35
C ILE A 221 8.66 -2.31 -6.44
N ASN A 222 8.87 -2.41 -5.12
CA ASN A 222 8.37 -1.47 -4.11
C ASN A 222 9.24 -0.20 -4.01
#